data_AF-A0A5B8VGX6-F1
#
_entry.id   AF-A0A5B8VGX6-F1
#
_cell.length_a   1.000
_cell.length_b   1.000
_cell.length_c   1.000
_cell.angle_alpha   90.00
_cell.angle_beta   90.00
_cell.angle_gamma   90.00
#
_symmetry.space_group_name_H-M   'P 1'
#
loop_
_entity.id
_entity.type
_entity.pdbx_description
1 polymer ?
#
loop_
_entity_poly.entity_id
_entity_poly.type
_entity_poly.pdbx_seq_one_letter_code
_entity_poly.pdbx_strand_id
1 'polypeptide(L)' 'MGIDKKACADITKNVVLFDDVITTGAHFKACKRAIEHIPGVERVIGIFVARRSVMATIQYEFKDLFGSDR' A
#
# COMPACT_ATOMS: atom_id res chain seq x y z
N MET A 1 2.12 9.96 17.78
CA MET A 1 2.71 8.72 17.25
C MET A 1 4.10 8.58 17.84
N GLY A 2 4.41 7.45 18.49
CA GLY A 2 5.73 7.19 19.06
C GLY A 2 6.52 6.24 18.16
N ILE A 3 7.82 6.48 18.01
CA ILE A 3 8.75 5.58 17.33
C ILE A 3 9.61 4.90 18.40
N ASP A 4 9.75 3.57 18.33
CA ASP A 4 10.68 2.84 19.18
C ASP A 4 12.12 3.14 18.77
N LYS A 5 12.81 3.93 19.59
CA LYS A 5 14.18 4.36 19.34
C LYS A 5 15.18 3.21 19.30
N LYS A 6 14.92 2.10 20.01
CA LYS A 6 15.83 0.94 20.01
C LYS A 6 15.84 0.23 18.67
N ALA A 7 14.67 0.11 18.05
CA ALA A 7 14.53 -0.45 16.69
C ALA A 7 15.19 0.43 15.62
N CYS A 8 15.49 1.69 15.92
CA CYS A 8 16.13 2.63 15.02
C CYS A 8 17.66 2.71 15.16
N ALA A 9 18.27 1.95 16.08
CA ALA A 9 19.70 2.08 16.40
C ALA A 9 20.62 1.90 15.18
N ASP A 10 20.25 1.01 14.26
CA ASP A 10 21.02 0.67 13.05
C ASP A 10 20.25 0.98 11.76
N ILE A 11 19.38 2.00 11.80
CA ILE A 11 18.58 2.36 10.63
C ILE A 11 19.49 2.85 9.50
N THR A 12 19.20 2.42 8.27
CA THR A 12 19.99 2.78 7.10
C THR A 12 19.45 4.02 6.39
N LYS A 13 20.16 4.47 5.34
CA LYS A 13 19.80 5.59 4.46
C LYS A 13 18.36 5.54 3.94
N ASN A 14 17.81 4.34 3.71
CA ASN A 14 16.49 4.20 3.10
C ASN A 14 15.54 3.46 4.04
N VAL A 15 14.40 4.09 4.35
CA VAL A 15 13.32 3.49 5.14
C VAL A 15 12.13 3.24 4.24
N VAL A 16 11.63 2.00 4.24
CA VAL A 16 10.42 1.61 3.51
C VAL A 16 9.26 1.52 4.49
N LEU A 17 8.22 2.33 4.27
CA LEU A 17 6.96 2.25 4.99
C LEU A 17 5.98 1.40 4.18
N PHE A 18 5.52 0.31 4.77
CA PHE A 18 4.55 -0.59 4.14
C PHE A 18 3.17 -0.42 4.80
N ASP A 19 2.12 -0.27 3.99
CA ASP A 19 0.74 -0.09 4.47
C ASP A 19 -0.26 -0.80 3.53
N ASP A 20 -1.34 -1.34 4.08
CA ASP A 20 -2.31 -2.16 3.33
C ASP A 20 -3.29 -1.31 2.51
N VAL A 21 -3.52 -0.05 2.88
CA VAL A 21 -4.41 0.84 2.14
C VAL A 21 -3.88 2.26 2.15
N ILE A 22 -3.66 2.84 0.97
CA ILE A 22 -3.54 4.29 0.84
C ILE A 22 -4.90 4.91 0.56
N THR A 23 -5.43 5.65 1.53
CA THR A 23 -6.58 6.54 1.32
C THR A 23 -6.08 7.93 0.91
N THR A 24 -6.06 8.90 1.81
CA THR A 24 -5.57 10.28 1.57
C THR A 24 -4.06 10.42 1.76
N GLY A 25 -3.37 9.34 2.15
CA GLY A 25 -1.95 9.35 2.47
C GLY A 25 -1.59 10.08 3.77
N ALA A 26 -2.58 10.46 4.59
CA ALA A 26 -2.34 11.16 5.85
C ALA A 26 -1.45 10.34 6.81
N HIS A 27 -1.66 9.02 6.86
CA HIS A 27 -0.85 8.10 7.66
C HIS A 27 0.62 8.11 7.20
N PHE A 28 0.86 7.90 5.89
CA PHE A 28 2.20 8.01 5.31
C PHE A 28 2.87 9.35 5.61
N LYS A 29 2.16 10.47 5.45
CA LYS A 29 2.71 11.82 5.73
C LYS A 29 3.07 12.02 7.20
N ALA A 30 2.32 11.41 8.12
CA ALA A 30 2.64 11.45 9.55
C ALA A 30 3.88 10.59 9.86
N CYS A 31 3.92 9.36 9.35
CA CYS A 31 5.04 8.44 9.53
C CYS A 31 6.33 8.99 8.91
N LYS A 32 6.27 9.49 7.67
CA LYS A 32 7.40 10.13 6.97
C LYS A 32 7.98 11.27 7.79
N ARG A 33 7.14 12.19 8.25
CA ARG A 33 7.58 13.29 9.12
C ARG A 33 8.24 12.78 10.40
N ALA A 34 7.73 11.73 11.02
CA ALA A 34 8.35 11.19 12.23
C ALA A 34 9.70 10.51 11.97
N ILE A 35 9.84 9.79 10.85
CA ILE A 35 11.02 9.01 10.49
C ILE A 35 12.15 9.88 9.92
N GLU A 36 11.84 10.94 9.19
CA GLU A 36 12.83 11.84 8.57
C GLU A 36 13.74 12.56 9.60
N HIS A 37 13.33 12.62 10.87
CA HIS A 37 14.14 13.18 11.94
C HIS A 37 15.13 12.18 12.55
N ILE A 38 15.11 10.92 12.12
CA ILE A 38 16.02 9.90 12.66
C ILE A 38 17.40 10.04 12.00
N PRO A 39 18.49 10.14 12.77
CA PRO A 39 19.84 10.19 12.22
C PRO A 39 20.12 9.00 11.30
N GLY A 40 20.74 9.26 10.15
CA GLY A 40 21.10 8.24 9.17
C GLY A 40 20.04 7.96 8.10
N VAL A 41 18.80 8.46 8.26
CA VAL A 41 17.76 8.37 7.23
C VAL A 41 17.94 9.48 6.19
N GLU A 42 18.09 9.10 4.93
CA GLU A 42 18.16 10.01 3.78
C GLU A 42 16.87 10.00 2.94
N ARG A 43 16.11 8.90 2.98
CA ARG A 43 14.91 8.72 2.17
C ARG A 43 13.88 7.84 2.86
N VAL A 44 12.61 8.26 2.77
CA VAL A 44 11.44 7.45 3.16
C VAL A 44 10.62 7.13 1.91
N ILE A 45 10.40 5.84 1.65
CA ILE A 45 9.65 5.32 0.49
C ILE A 45 8.38 4.65 1.02
N GLY A 46 7.22 5.00 0.46
CA GLY A 46 5.95 4.33 0.79
C GLY A 46 5.60 3.25 -0.22
N ILE A 47 5.28 2.04 0.26
CA ILE A 47 4.72 0.94 -0.53
C ILE A 47 3.33 0.65 0.01
N PHE A 48 2.32 0.76 -0.86
CA PHE A 48 0.92 0.61 -0.49
C PHE A 48 0.30 -0.53 -1.27
N VAL A 49 -0.13 -1.58 -0.57
CA VAL A 49 -0.66 -2.80 -1.21
C VAL A 49 -2.16 -2.91 -0.95
N ALA A 50 -2.93 -2.14 -1.73
CA ALA A 50 -4.38 -2.22 -1.68
C ALA A 50 -4.91 -3.39 -2.52
N ARG A 51 -5.63 -4.32 -1.90
CA ARG A 51 -6.42 -5.31 -2.64
C ARG A 51 -7.57 -4.59 -3.34
N ARG A 52 -7.57 -4.53 -4.67
CA ARG A 52 -8.78 -4.21 -5.42
C ARG A 52 -9.70 -5.43 -5.40
N SER A 53 -10.77 -5.37 -4.61
CA SER A 53 -11.93 -6.22 -4.87
C SER A 53 -12.57 -5.72 -6.15
N VAL A 54 -12.13 -6.22 -7.29
CA VAL A 54 -12.93 -6.10 -8.50
C VAL A 54 -14.12 -7.00 -8.23
N MET A 55 -15.27 -6.42 -7.82
CA MET A 55 -16.53 -7.14 -7.90
C MET A 55 -16.72 -7.41 -9.39
N ALA A 56 -16.25 -8.56 -9.86
CA ALA A 56 -16.53 -9.06 -11.18
C ALA A 56 -18.00 -9.47 -11.21
N THR A 57 -18.90 -8.49 -11.30
CA THR A 57 -20.16 -8.73 -11.98
C THR A 57 -19.88 -8.59 -13.45
N ILE A 58 -19.18 -9.58 -13.99
CA ILE A 58 -19.32 -9.88 -15.40
C ILE A 58 -20.32 -11.03 -15.47
N GLN A 59 -21.59 -10.69 -15.63
CA GLN A 59 -22.57 -11.65 -16.11
C GLN A 59 -22.32 -11.80 -17.62
N TYR A 60 -21.35 -12.64 -17.99
CA TYR A 60 -21.46 -13.31 -19.28
C TYR A 60 -22.51 -14.40 -19.09
N GLU A 61 -23.72 -14.17 -19.59
CA GLU A 61 -24.75 -15.20 -19.66
C GLU A 61 -24.26 -16.21 -20.71
N PHE A 62 -23.98 -17.46 -20.32
CA PHE A 62 -23.55 -18.55 -21.22
C PHE A 62 -24.62 -18.93 -22.28
N LYS A 63 -25.71 -18.16 -22.43
CA LYS A 63 -26.72 -18.35 -23.45
C LYS A 63 -26.39 -17.71 -24.79
N ASP A 64 -25.54 -16.68 -24.83
CA ASP A 64 -25.22 -15.98 -26.08
C ASP A 64 -24.22 -16.75 -26.98
N LEU A 65 -23.69 -17.87 -26.49
CA LEU A 65 -22.73 -18.74 -27.20
C LEU A 65 -23.34 -20.01 -27.79
N PHE A 66 -24.61 -20.30 -27.50
CA PHE A 66 -25.37 -21.34 -28.18
C PHE A 66 -26.50 -20.68 -28.95
N GLY A 67 -26.11 -19.99 -30.02
CA GLY A 67 -27.02 -19.70 -31.12
C GLY A 67 -27.67 -21.02 -31.56
N SER A 68 -28.99 -20.98 -31.69
CA SER A 68 -29.83 -22.09 -32.15
C SER A 68 -29.29 -22.73 -33.43
N ASP A 69 -28.65 -23.89 -33.32
CA ASP A 69 -28.52 -24.81 -34.45
C ASP A 69 -29.89 -25.47 -34.68
N ARG A 70 -30.66 -24.90 -35.61
CA ARG A 70 -31.61 -25.63 -36.44
C ARG A 70 -31.15 -25.54 -37.89
#